data_AF-A0A9D2UX33-F1
#
_entry.id   AF-A0A9D2UX33-F1
#
_cell.length_a   1.000
_cell.length_b   1.000
_cell.length_c   1.000
_cell.angle_alpha   90.00
_cell.angle_beta   90.00
_cell.angle_gamma   90.00
#
_symmetry.space_group_name_H-M   'P 1'
#
loop_
_entity.id
_entity.type
_entity.pdbx_description
1 polymer ?
#
loop_
_entity_poly.entity_id
_entity_poly.type
_entity_poly.pdbx_seq_one_letter_code
_entity_poly.pdbx_strand_id
1 'polypeptide(L)'
;MGTQAGAWDGFAGGIWQNEVDVRDFIQRNYTPYEGDESFLVGPTQRTTDLWNDVLALLEEERKRGGALDMDTDVVTGITSHGAGYIDAAHPERETIVGLQTDAPLKRALHVNGGIRIAVQACDQHGYKVDPQIVDTYTNHRKTHNAGVFDVYTPEMRACRSAHIITGLPDGYGRGRIIGDYRRVALYGVDFLIRDKERQKASTPNVMTEENIRDREELSEQIRALKALIELGRIYGFDISRPAANTQEAIQWIYLAYLAATKEQNGAAMSMGRTTTFVDIYAERDLARGTFTEEQIQEFVDHFIMKLRMIKFARTPEYQELFSGDPQWVTESIGGMGVDGRTLVTKTAYRYLHTLENMGTSPEPNLTVLWSTHLPRAFKEFCARTSIATSSIQYENDDL
;
A
#
# COMPACT_ATOMS: atom_id res chain seq x y z
N MET A 1 -7.57 -18.48 21.17
CA MET A 1 -6.32 -19.27 21.07
C MET A 1 -6.38 -20.38 20.00
N GLY A 2 -7.54 -20.99 19.70
CA GLY A 2 -7.63 -22.07 18.69
C GLY A 2 -7.43 -21.67 17.22
N THR A 3 -7.66 -20.40 16.82
CA THR A 3 -7.52 -19.92 15.43
C THR A 3 -6.10 -19.46 15.07
N GLN A 4 -5.30 -19.05 16.06
CA GLN A 4 -3.90 -18.64 15.85
C GLN A 4 -2.97 -19.84 15.62
N ALA A 5 -3.25 -20.98 16.27
CA ALA A 5 -2.41 -22.18 16.13
C ALA A 5 -2.40 -22.68 14.66
N GLY A 6 -3.56 -22.79 14.02
CA GLY A 6 -3.66 -23.31 12.65
C GLY A 6 -3.01 -22.43 11.57
N ALA A 7 -3.07 -21.10 11.71
CA ALA A 7 -2.50 -20.16 10.74
C ALA A 7 -0.96 -20.20 10.69
N TRP A 8 -0.33 -20.51 11.84
CA TRP A 8 1.12 -20.56 11.98
C TRP A 8 1.71 -21.97 11.86
N ASP A 9 0.87 -22.98 11.59
CA ASP A 9 1.33 -24.36 11.44
C ASP A 9 2.43 -24.46 10.38
N GLY A 10 3.54 -25.10 10.75
CA GLY A 10 4.70 -25.31 9.88
C GLY A 10 5.75 -24.18 9.91
N PHE A 11 5.49 -23.05 10.58
CA PHE A 11 6.50 -22.02 10.78
C PHE A 11 7.38 -22.31 12.00
N ALA A 12 8.68 -22.05 11.87
CA ALA A 12 9.63 -22.04 12.95
C ALA A 12 9.26 -20.96 13.98
N GLY A 13 9.04 -21.39 15.21
CA GLY A 13 8.72 -20.51 16.35
C GLY A 13 9.86 -19.56 16.70
N GLY A 14 9.53 -18.51 17.42
CA GLY A 14 10.45 -17.41 17.74
C GLY A 14 9.84 -16.38 18.67
N ILE A 15 10.54 -15.26 18.82
CA ILE A 15 10.07 -14.11 19.61
C ILE A 15 8.79 -13.54 18.97
N TRP A 16 8.71 -13.60 17.64
CA TRP A 16 7.56 -13.18 16.85
C TRP A 16 6.23 -13.83 17.27
N GLN A 17 6.21 -14.95 17.98
CA GLN A 17 4.95 -15.56 18.43
C GLN A 17 4.36 -14.85 19.66
N ASN A 18 5.18 -14.13 20.41
CA ASN A 18 4.80 -13.50 21.68
C ASN A 18 4.70 -11.98 21.59
N GLU A 19 5.45 -11.35 20.68
CA GLU A 19 5.44 -9.91 20.43
C GLU A 19 5.47 -9.59 18.94
N VAL A 20 5.17 -8.33 18.58
CA VAL A 20 5.17 -7.88 17.19
C VAL A 20 6.61 -7.77 16.67
N ASP A 21 7.13 -8.86 16.11
CA ASP A 21 8.43 -8.90 15.45
C ASP A 21 8.34 -9.61 14.09
N VAL A 22 8.00 -8.86 13.04
CA VAL A 22 7.94 -9.38 11.66
C VAL A 22 9.34 -9.76 11.15
N ARG A 23 10.40 -9.15 11.67
CA ARG A 23 11.78 -9.44 11.23
C ARG A 23 12.22 -10.81 11.73
N ASP A 24 12.00 -11.11 13.01
CA ASP A 24 12.28 -12.43 13.59
C ASP A 24 11.47 -13.52 12.86
N PHE A 25 10.19 -13.26 12.54
CA PHE A 25 9.40 -14.16 11.71
C PHE A 25 10.06 -14.42 10.35
N ILE A 26 10.44 -13.36 9.62
CA ILE A 26 11.07 -13.51 8.30
C ILE A 26 12.35 -14.32 8.43
N GLN A 27 13.29 -13.90 9.28
CA GLN A 27 14.63 -14.49 9.39
C GLN A 27 14.62 -15.98 9.72
N ARG A 28 13.61 -16.43 10.46
CA ARG A 28 13.43 -17.83 10.86
C ARG A 28 12.76 -18.70 9.80
N ASN A 29 11.97 -18.11 8.90
CA ASN A 29 11.02 -18.87 8.08
C ASN A 29 11.22 -18.74 6.57
N TYR A 30 11.97 -17.74 6.10
CA TYR A 30 12.16 -17.56 4.67
C TYR A 30 13.17 -18.56 4.09
N THR A 31 12.96 -18.90 2.81
CA THR A 31 13.84 -19.77 2.04
C THR A 31 14.62 -18.91 1.03
N PRO A 32 15.93 -18.68 1.23
CA PRO A 32 16.76 -18.01 0.24
C PRO A 32 16.68 -18.75 -1.10
N TYR A 33 16.53 -18.00 -2.20
CA TYR A 33 16.47 -18.56 -3.55
C TYR A 33 17.65 -18.07 -4.39
N GLU A 34 18.46 -19.02 -4.85
CA GLU A 34 19.66 -18.76 -5.67
C GLU A 34 19.52 -19.27 -7.11
N GLY A 35 18.38 -19.89 -7.44
CA GLY A 35 18.06 -20.39 -8.78
C GLY A 35 17.70 -19.28 -9.76
N ASP A 36 17.27 -19.66 -10.96
CA ASP A 36 16.89 -18.75 -12.05
C ASP A 36 15.37 -18.61 -12.19
N GLU A 37 14.95 -17.92 -13.26
CA GLU A 37 13.55 -17.66 -13.59
C GLU A 37 12.77 -18.84 -14.19
N SER A 38 13.38 -20.03 -14.35
CA SER A 38 12.77 -21.15 -15.08
C SER A 38 11.47 -21.70 -14.45
N PHE A 39 11.20 -21.39 -13.19
CA PHE A 39 9.97 -21.77 -12.51
C PHE A 39 8.79 -20.84 -12.79
N LEU A 40 9.05 -19.64 -13.35
CA LEU A 40 8.01 -18.65 -13.60
C LEU A 40 6.99 -19.17 -14.62
N VAL A 41 5.76 -18.70 -14.43
CA VAL A 41 4.61 -19.06 -15.26
C VAL A 41 3.93 -17.77 -15.74
N GLY A 42 3.44 -17.81 -16.98
CA GLY A 42 2.76 -16.69 -17.59
C GLY A 42 1.43 -16.34 -16.91
N PRO A 43 0.76 -15.26 -17.34
CA PRO A 43 -0.49 -14.83 -16.74
C PRO A 43 -1.60 -15.85 -17.02
N THR A 44 -2.53 -15.99 -16.08
CA THR A 44 -3.78 -16.71 -16.34
C THR A 44 -4.63 -15.90 -17.32
N GLN A 45 -5.60 -16.56 -17.95
CA GLN A 45 -6.58 -15.87 -18.81
C GLN A 45 -7.34 -14.81 -18.00
N ARG A 46 -7.64 -15.10 -16.73
CA ARG A 46 -8.36 -14.19 -15.82
C ARG A 46 -7.56 -12.93 -15.50
N THR A 47 -6.26 -13.07 -15.23
CA THR A 47 -5.33 -11.92 -15.10
C THR A 47 -5.36 -11.08 -16.37
N THR A 48 -5.23 -11.73 -17.53
CA THR A 48 -5.17 -11.06 -18.83
C THR A 48 -6.46 -10.26 -19.10
N ASP A 49 -7.61 -10.87 -18.88
CA ASP A 49 -8.92 -10.23 -19.13
C ASP A 49 -9.14 -9.05 -18.17
N LEU A 50 -8.89 -9.22 -16.87
CA LEU A 50 -9.02 -8.13 -15.90
C LEU A 50 -8.05 -6.99 -16.19
N TRP A 51 -6.82 -7.31 -16.60
CA TRP A 51 -5.86 -6.27 -16.94
C TRP A 51 -6.28 -5.50 -18.20
N ASN A 52 -6.85 -6.17 -19.20
CA ASN A 52 -7.42 -5.50 -20.37
C ASN A 52 -8.58 -4.56 -20.00
N ASP A 53 -9.44 -4.98 -19.06
CA ASP A 53 -10.50 -4.13 -18.53
C ASP A 53 -9.91 -2.86 -17.87
N VAL A 54 -8.87 -3.00 -17.03
CA VAL A 54 -8.16 -1.88 -16.41
C VAL A 54 -7.47 -0.98 -17.45
N LEU A 55 -6.83 -1.56 -18.48
CA LEU A 55 -6.18 -0.80 -19.55
C LEU A 55 -7.19 0.05 -20.33
N ALA A 56 -8.39 -0.48 -20.59
CA ALA A 56 -9.48 0.28 -21.22
C ALA A 56 -9.93 1.46 -20.35
N LEU A 57 -10.05 1.26 -19.03
CA LEU A 57 -10.37 2.34 -18.08
C LEU A 57 -9.28 3.41 -18.02
N LEU A 58 -8.01 3.02 -18.05
CA LEU A 58 -6.87 3.96 -18.09
C LEU A 58 -6.83 4.74 -19.43
N GLU A 59 -7.21 4.11 -20.54
CA GLU A 59 -7.34 4.80 -21.82
C GLU A 59 -8.45 5.85 -21.79
N GLU A 60 -9.59 5.52 -21.18
CA GLU A 60 -10.69 6.46 -20.96
C GLU A 60 -10.29 7.59 -20.01
N GLU A 61 -9.56 7.31 -18.92
CA GLU A 61 -8.99 8.34 -18.02
C GLU A 61 -8.13 9.34 -18.81
N ARG A 62 -7.26 8.86 -19.71
CA ARG A 62 -6.43 9.72 -20.57
C ARG A 62 -7.29 10.58 -21.51
N LYS A 63 -8.32 10.00 -22.14
CA LYS A 63 -9.26 10.73 -23.01
C LYS A 63 -10.01 11.82 -22.27
N ARG A 64 -10.27 11.65 -20.97
CA ARG A 64 -10.95 12.62 -20.09
C ARG A 64 -10.02 13.65 -19.46
N GLY A 65 -8.75 13.69 -19.84
CA GLY A 65 -7.79 14.68 -19.32
C GLY A 65 -7.21 14.31 -17.94
N GLY A 66 -7.16 13.03 -17.61
CA GLY A 66 -6.36 12.52 -16.49
C GLY A 66 -7.13 12.12 -15.24
N ALA A 67 -8.47 12.20 -15.22
CA ALA A 67 -9.29 11.62 -14.15
C ALA A 67 -10.51 10.92 -14.76
N LEU A 68 -10.76 9.68 -14.37
CA LEU A 68 -11.91 8.91 -14.85
C LEU A 68 -13.21 9.37 -14.16
N ASP A 69 -13.13 9.49 -12.83
CA ASP A 69 -14.19 9.97 -11.96
C ASP A 69 -13.63 10.48 -10.62
N MET A 70 -14.43 11.27 -9.88
CA MET A 70 -14.04 11.84 -8.58
C MET A 70 -15.23 11.90 -7.60
N ASP A 71 -14.99 11.60 -6.32
CA ASP A 71 -15.97 11.89 -5.28
C ASP A 71 -16.14 13.40 -5.09
N THR A 72 -17.37 13.85 -4.90
CA THR A 72 -17.72 15.24 -4.63
C THR A 72 -18.53 15.44 -3.35
N ASP A 73 -19.18 14.39 -2.86
CA ASP A 73 -20.12 14.39 -1.75
C ASP A 73 -19.79 13.34 -0.65
N VAL A 74 -18.77 12.50 -0.87
CA VAL A 74 -18.29 11.52 0.11
C VAL A 74 -16.85 11.85 0.52
N VAL A 75 -16.67 12.31 1.76
CA VAL A 75 -15.32 12.43 2.34
C VAL A 75 -14.76 11.04 2.64
N THR A 76 -13.56 10.77 2.12
CA THR A 76 -12.94 9.47 2.27
C THR A 76 -12.44 9.17 3.68
N GLY A 77 -12.48 7.90 4.04
CA GLY A 77 -11.95 7.30 5.25
C GLY A 77 -11.90 5.78 5.09
N ILE A 78 -11.41 5.06 6.11
CA ILE A 78 -11.21 3.60 6.03
C ILE A 78 -12.49 2.85 5.63
N THR A 79 -13.66 3.30 6.10
CA THR A 79 -14.97 2.65 5.90
C THR A 79 -16.00 3.52 5.20
N SER A 80 -15.59 4.61 4.52
CA SER A 80 -16.52 5.57 3.91
C SER A 80 -17.24 5.02 2.67
N HIS A 81 -16.62 4.06 1.98
CA HIS A 81 -17.13 3.49 0.73
C HIS A 81 -17.46 2.01 0.92
N GLY A 82 -18.44 1.52 0.17
CA GLY A 82 -18.69 0.08 0.02
C GLY A 82 -17.59 -0.64 -0.76
N ALA A 83 -17.77 -1.94 -0.99
CA ALA A 83 -16.84 -2.74 -1.77
C ALA A 83 -16.90 -2.36 -3.25
N GLY A 84 -15.78 -1.85 -3.79
CA GLY A 84 -15.54 -1.69 -5.22
C GLY A 84 -14.75 -2.85 -5.81
N TYR A 85 -15.04 -3.18 -7.08
CA TYR A 85 -14.43 -4.24 -7.89
C TYR A 85 -14.08 -3.69 -9.28
N ILE A 86 -13.11 -4.29 -9.98
CA ILE A 86 -12.78 -3.93 -11.38
C ILE A 86 -13.99 -4.20 -12.27
N ASP A 87 -14.61 -5.36 -12.08
CA ASP A 87 -15.86 -5.76 -12.71
C ASP A 87 -16.89 -6.06 -11.62
N ALA A 88 -17.73 -5.08 -11.30
CA ALA A 88 -18.75 -5.21 -10.26
C ALA A 88 -19.80 -6.29 -10.54
N ALA A 89 -19.96 -6.72 -11.81
CA ALA A 89 -20.87 -7.80 -12.16
C ALA A 89 -20.28 -9.19 -11.89
N HIS A 90 -18.94 -9.29 -11.85
CA HIS A 90 -18.20 -10.56 -11.69
C HIS A 90 -17.04 -10.41 -10.69
N PRO A 91 -17.32 -10.06 -9.42
CA PRO A 91 -16.28 -9.86 -8.40
C PRO A 91 -15.43 -11.11 -8.15
N GLU A 92 -15.96 -12.31 -8.43
CA GLU A 92 -15.26 -13.59 -8.34
C GLU A 92 -14.10 -13.76 -9.34
N ARG A 93 -14.03 -12.89 -10.36
CA ARG A 93 -12.86 -12.84 -11.25
C ARG A 93 -11.61 -12.40 -10.50
N GLU A 94 -11.73 -11.67 -9.40
CA GLU A 94 -10.59 -11.13 -8.69
C GLU A 94 -10.15 -12.05 -7.53
N THR A 95 -8.94 -12.60 -7.60
CA THR A 95 -8.35 -13.38 -6.49
C THR A 95 -7.89 -12.51 -5.31
N ILE A 96 -7.52 -11.25 -5.57
CA ILE A 96 -7.21 -10.21 -4.58
C ILE A 96 -8.08 -8.99 -4.87
N VAL A 97 -8.88 -8.58 -3.89
CA VAL A 97 -9.93 -7.53 -4.03
C VAL A 97 -9.64 -6.31 -3.15
N GLY A 98 -10.28 -5.19 -3.48
CA GLY A 98 -10.17 -3.94 -2.73
C GLY A 98 -9.88 -2.76 -3.65
N LEU A 99 -10.64 -1.67 -3.54
CA LEU A 99 -10.45 -0.41 -4.26
C LEU A 99 -10.60 0.79 -3.30
N GLN A 100 -9.95 1.91 -3.63
CA GLN A 100 -10.01 3.13 -2.80
C GLN A 100 -11.42 3.70 -2.69
N THR A 101 -12.25 3.52 -3.70
CA THR A 101 -13.66 3.94 -3.74
C THR A 101 -14.54 2.75 -4.16
N ASP A 102 -15.79 3.03 -4.50
CA ASP A 102 -16.78 2.07 -4.99
C ASP A 102 -16.58 1.68 -6.47
N ALA A 103 -15.69 2.35 -7.20
CA ALA A 103 -15.43 2.11 -8.62
C ALA A 103 -13.92 2.15 -8.96
N PRO A 104 -13.47 1.46 -10.02
CA PRO A 104 -12.06 1.47 -10.43
C PRO A 104 -11.64 2.86 -10.91
N LEU A 105 -10.46 3.31 -10.48
CA LEU A 105 -9.82 4.59 -10.83
C LEU A 105 -10.62 5.87 -10.46
N LYS A 106 -11.74 5.75 -9.74
CA LYS A 106 -12.46 6.89 -9.18
C LYS A 106 -11.67 7.45 -8.00
N ARG A 107 -11.28 8.74 -8.09
CA ARG A 107 -10.42 9.41 -7.10
C ARG A 107 -11.24 9.86 -5.89
N ALA A 108 -10.81 9.45 -4.70
CA ALA A 108 -11.48 9.77 -3.44
C ALA A 108 -11.29 11.24 -3.02
N LEU A 109 -12.26 11.80 -2.29
CA LEU A 109 -12.23 13.19 -1.81
C LEU A 109 -11.52 13.29 -0.45
N HIS A 110 -10.22 13.59 -0.48
CA HIS A 110 -9.41 13.84 0.72
C HIS A 110 -9.41 15.33 1.12
N VAL A 111 -10.08 15.66 2.22
CA VAL A 111 -10.24 17.06 2.68
C VAL A 111 -9.40 17.43 3.90
N ASN A 112 -8.97 16.46 4.71
CA ASN A 112 -8.21 16.71 5.94
C ASN A 112 -6.88 17.46 5.68
N GLY A 113 -6.26 17.22 4.51
CA GLY A 113 -5.07 17.94 4.05
C GLY A 113 -5.33 19.41 3.72
N GLY A 114 -6.53 19.76 3.27
CA GLY A 114 -6.92 21.12 2.89
C GLY A 114 -8.14 21.16 1.96
N ILE A 115 -9.25 21.73 2.42
CA ILE A 115 -10.50 21.80 1.64
C ILE A 115 -10.36 22.63 0.37
N ARG A 116 -9.58 23.72 0.41
CA ARG A 116 -9.33 24.57 -0.77
C ARG A 116 -8.62 23.79 -1.89
N ILE A 117 -7.68 22.93 -1.51
CA ILE A 117 -6.92 22.11 -2.46
C ILE A 117 -7.82 21.02 -3.06
N ALA A 118 -8.65 20.39 -2.22
CA ALA A 118 -9.62 19.40 -2.69
C ALA A 118 -10.62 20.00 -3.70
N VAL A 119 -11.18 21.19 -3.40
CA VAL A 119 -12.07 21.90 -4.33
C VAL A 119 -11.36 22.24 -5.64
N GLN A 120 -10.13 22.74 -5.59
CA GLN A 120 -9.35 23.05 -6.79
C GLN A 120 -9.13 21.81 -7.65
N ALA A 121 -8.74 20.68 -7.06
CA ALA A 121 -8.52 19.43 -7.76
C ALA A 121 -9.79 18.93 -8.47
N CYS A 122 -10.95 18.99 -7.81
CA CYS A 122 -12.23 18.65 -8.45
C CYS A 122 -12.60 19.62 -9.58
N ASP A 123 -12.49 20.93 -9.33
CA ASP A 123 -12.89 21.98 -10.27
C ASP A 123 -12.16 21.87 -11.62
N GLN A 124 -10.89 21.45 -11.58
CA GLN A 124 -10.04 21.30 -12.78
C GLN A 124 -10.49 20.16 -13.69
N HIS A 125 -11.14 19.15 -13.14
CA HIS A 125 -11.74 18.06 -13.89
C HIS A 125 -13.26 18.27 -14.14
N GLY A 126 -13.79 19.47 -13.84
CA GLY A 126 -15.20 19.81 -14.04
C GLY A 126 -16.14 19.33 -12.94
N TYR A 127 -15.61 18.82 -11.82
CA TYR A 127 -16.38 18.36 -10.67
C TYR A 127 -16.57 19.46 -9.63
N LYS A 128 -17.70 19.45 -8.92
CA LYS A 128 -18.02 20.43 -7.87
C LYS A 128 -18.24 19.72 -6.54
N VAL A 129 -17.38 20.01 -5.57
CA VAL A 129 -17.52 19.48 -4.20
C VAL A 129 -18.78 20.02 -3.54
N ASP A 130 -19.48 19.18 -2.79
CA ASP A 130 -20.69 19.54 -2.05
C ASP A 130 -20.42 20.77 -1.15
N PRO A 131 -21.20 21.86 -1.29
CA PRO A 131 -21.07 23.05 -0.45
C PRO A 131 -21.13 22.78 1.06
N GLN A 132 -21.86 21.75 1.51
CA GLN A 132 -21.92 21.37 2.93
C GLN A 132 -20.59 20.81 3.42
N ILE A 133 -19.86 20.05 2.58
CA ILE A 133 -18.50 19.60 2.90
C ILE A 133 -17.56 20.80 2.96
N VAL A 134 -17.68 21.72 2.00
CA VAL A 134 -16.88 22.96 1.99
C VAL A 134 -17.11 23.76 3.27
N ASP A 135 -18.36 23.96 3.69
CA ASP A 135 -18.71 24.62 4.96
C ASP A 135 -18.11 23.88 6.17
N THR A 136 -18.31 22.56 6.23
CA THR A 136 -17.79 21.70 7.31
C THR A 136 -16.29 21.89 7.51
N TYR A 137 -15.49 21.80 6.44
CA TYR A 137 -14.03 21.86 6.54
C TYR A 137 -13.44 23.28 6.46
N THR A 138 -14.30 24.30 6.31
CA THR A 138 -13.92 25.70 6.44
C THR A 138 -14.23 26.22 7.84
N ASN A 139 -15.39 25.86 8.39
CA ASN A 139 -15.96 26.50 9.58
C ASN A 139 -16.02 25.58 10.82
N HIS A 140 -16.09 24.26 10.65
CA HIS A 140 -16.34 23.32 11.76
C HIS A 140 -15.16 22.38 12.04
N ARG A 141 -14.45 21.92 11.00
CA ARG A 141 -13.28 21.03 11.08
C ARG A 141 -12.08 21.69 10.42
N LYS A 142 -11.15 22.20 11.22
CA LYS A 142 -9.89 22.77 10.73
C LYS A 142 -9.06 21.72 9.99
N THR A 143 -8.49 22.10 8.85
CA THR A 143 -7.62 21.27 8.00
C THR A 143 -6.15 21.55 8.27
N HIS A 144 -5.27 20.63 7.83
CA HIS A 144 -3.81 20.83 7.89
C HIS A 144 -3.37 22.13 7.20
N ASN A 145 -3.78 22.33 5.94
CA ASN A 145 -3.48 23.55 5.17
C ASN A 145 -3.86 24.83 5.94
N ALA A 146 -5.08 24.90 6.49
CA ALA A 146 -5.50 26.08 7.26
C ALA A 146 -4.63 26.28 8.52
N GLY A 147 -4.31 25.20 9.24
CA GLY A 147 -3.42 25.25 10.40
C GLY A 147 -2.02 25.76 10.09
N VAL A 148 -1.42 25.29 8.99
CA VAL A 148 -0.09 25.72 8.55
C VAL A 148 -0.08 27.20 8.19
N PHE A 149 -1.07 27.66 7.41
CA PHE A 149 -1.10 29.04 6.97
C PHE A 149 -1.42 30.04 8.09
N ASP A 150 -2.09 29.62 9.18
CA ASP A 150 -2.27 30.47 10.36
C ASP A 150 -0.96 30.80 11.09
N VAL A 151 0.05 29.92 10.99
CA VAL A 151 1.31 30.06 11.74
C VAL A 151 2.52 30.44 10.88
N TYR A 152 2.39 30.39 9.55
CA TYR A 152 3.44 30.85 8.63
C TYR A 152 3.80 32.33 8.83
N THR A 153 5.10 32.61 8.95
CA THR A 153 5.61 33.97 9.03
C THR A 153 5.52 34.70 7.67
N PRO A 154 5.52 36.04 7.64
CA PRO A 154 5.62 36.80 6.40
C PRO A 154 6.83 36.41 5.54
N GLU A 155 7.96 36.08 6.17
CA GLU A 155 9.18 35.64 5.50
C GLU A 155 9.01 34.27 4.83
N MET A 156 8.46 33.28 5.53
CA MET A 156 8.18 31.95 4.95
C MET A 156 7.27 32.07 3.72
N ARG A 157 6.24 32.91 3.80
CA ARG A 157 5.33 33.19 2.68
C ARG A 157 6.06 33.88 1.52
N ALA A 158 6.94 34.83 1.81
CA ALA A 158 7.75 35.51 0.79
C ALA A 158 8.70 34.54 0.06
N CYS A 159 9.40 33.66 0.78
CA CYS A 159 10.25 32.63 0.19
C CYS A 159 9.46 31.66 -0.72
N ARG A 160 8.25 31.26 -0.29
CA ARG A 160 7.37 30.40 -1.08
C ARG A 160 6.90 31.09 -2.36
N SER A 161 6.43 32.34 -2.26
CA SER A 161 5.99 33.13 -3.42
C SER A 161 7.12 33.49 -4.39
N ALA A 162 8.35 33.62 -3.88
CA ALA A 162 9.55 33.85 -4.68
C ALA A 162 10.15 32.56 -5.27
N HIS A 163 9.52 31.40 -5.04
CA HIS A 163 10.00 30.08 -5.45
C HIS A 163 11.40 29.71 -4.92
N ILE A 164 11.81 30.28 -3.78
CA ILE A 164 13.07 29.92 -3.09
C ILE A 164 12.90 28.61 -2.32
N ILE A 165 11.74 28.43 -1.67
CA ILE A 165 11.35 27.20 -0.99
C ILE A 165 10.00 26.76 -1.56
N THR A 166 9.99 25.70 -2.36
CA THR A 166 8.80 25.20 -3.08
C THR A 166 8.51 23.74 -2.72
N GLY A 167 7.29 23.29 -2.99
CA GLY A 167 6.90 21.89 -2.85
C GLY A 167 6.77 21.36 -1.41
N LEU A 168 6.80 22.24 -0.40
CA LEU A 168 6.53 21.83 0.99
C LEU A 168 5.14 21.18 1.12
N PRO A 169 4.95 20.22 2.04
CA PRO A 169 3.67 19.52 2.24
C PRO A 169 2.68 20.39 3.02
N ASP A 170 2.37 21.59 2.50
CA ASP A 170 1.40 22.53 3.06
C ASP A 170 0.02 22.47 2.38
N GLY A 171 -0.09 21.77 1.25
CA GLY A 171 -1.34 21.58 0.50
C GLY A 171 -1.75 20.13 0.25
N TYR A 172 -1.03 19.15 0.78
CA TYR A 172 -1.30 17.73 0.56
C TYR A 172 -0.75 16.89 1.73
N GLY A 173 -1.11 15.60 1.81
CA GLY A 173 -0.58 14.70 2.84
C GLY A 173 0.94 14.56 2.73
N ARG A 174 1.67 14.65 3.86
CA ARG A 174 3.14 14.56 3.86
C ARG A 174 3.72 13.27 3.27
N GLY A 175 2.99 12.15 3.36
CA GLY A 175 3.48 10.83 2.96
C GLY A 175 4.73 10.42 3.75
N ARG A 176 5.63 9.66 3.10
CA ARG A 176 6.92 9.22 3.69
C ARG A 176 6.75 8.41 5.00
N ILE A 177 5.62 7.72 5.11
CA ILE A 177 5.30 6.81 6.21
C ILE A 177 4.97 5.47 5.57
N ILE A 178 5.63 4.41 6.04
CA ILE A 178 5.35 3.05 5.61
C ILE A 178 4.80 2.32 6.83
N GLY A 179 3.50 2.04 6.81
CA GLY A 179 2.92 1.10 7.75
C GLY A 179 3.51 -0.29 7.51
N ASP A 180 3.80 -1.03 8.55
CA ASP A 180 4.23 -2.43 8.38
C ASP A 180 2.99 -3.31 8.15
N TYR A 181 2.47 -3.29 6.93
CA TYR A 181 1.20 -3.93 6.54
C TYR A 181 1.21 -5.45 6.72
N ARG A 182 2.41 -6.06 6.67
CA ARG A 182 2.65 -7.49 6.94
C ARG A 182 2.20 -7.92 8.33
N ARG A 183 2.14 -7.00 9.29
CA ARG A 183 1.64 -7.28 10.64
C ARG A 183 0.20 -7.77 10.63
N VAL A 184 -0.63 -7.25 9.74
CA VAL A 184 -2.04 -7.66 9.66
C VAL A 184 -2.14 -9.11 9.21
N ALA A 185 -1.37 -9.50 8.18
CA ALA A 185 -1.27 -10.89 7.75
C ALA A 185 -0.71 -11.81 8.85
N LEU A 186 0.40 -11.42 9.49
CA LEU A 186 1.07 -12.29 10.46
C LEU A 186 0.28 -12.48 11.76
N TYR A 187 -0.34 -11.41 12.27
CA TYR A 187 -0.91 -11.41 13.63
C TYR A 187 -2.43 -11.40 13.68
N GLY A 188 -3.09 -10.90 12.63
CA GLY A 188 -4.49 -10.49 12.68
C GLY A 188 -4.69 -9.21 13.48
N VAL A 189 -5.76 -8.49 13.19
CA VAL A 189 -6.00 -7.16 13.78
C VAL A 189 -6.28 -7.22 15.29
N ASP A 190 -6.91 -8.29 15.81
CA ASP A 190 -7.19 -8.41 17.24
C ASP A 190 -5.92 -8.44 18.09
N PHE A 191 -4.87 -9.11 17.60
CA PHE A 191 -3.59 -9.13 18.29
C PHE A 191 -2.95 -7.75 18.32
N LEU A 192 -3.03 -7.01 17.20
CA LEU A 192 -2.49 -5.66 17.08
C LEU A 192 -3.24 -4.66 17.96
N ILE A 193 -4.57 -4.79 18.09
CA ILE A 193 -5.36 -3.97 19.02
C ILE A 193 -4.91 -4.22 20.47
N ARG A 194 -4.80 -5.49 20.89
CA ARG A 194 -4.32 -5.81 22.25
C ARG A 194 -2.91 -5.27 22.49
N ASP A 195 -2.04 -5.32 21.48
CA ASP A 195 -0.70 -4.75 21.58
C ASP A 195 -0.72 -3.23 21.76
N LYS A 196 -1.56 -2.52 21.00
CA LYS A 196 -1.73 -1.07 21.14
C LYS A 196 -2.37 -0.67 22.46
N GLU A 197 -3.30 -1.46 22.98
CA GLU A 197 -3.87 -1.26 24.32
C GLU A 197 -2.80 -1.39 25.42
N ARG A 198 -1.89 -2.37 25.31
CA ARG A 198 -0.74 -2.49 26.22
C ARG A 198 0.20 -1.29 26.10
N GLN A 199 0.54 -0.85 24.89
CA GLN A 199 1.38 0.34 24.66
C GLN A 199 0.75 1.60 25.29
N LYS A 200 -0.56 1.77 25.13
CA LYS A 200 -1.29 2.89 25.74
C LYS A 200 -1.27 2.80 27.27
N ALA A 201 -1.45 1.60 27.83
CA ALA A 201 -1.40 1.38 29.26
C ALA A 201 0.00 1.59 29.85
N SER A 202 1.08 1.41 29.07
CA SER A 202 2.45 1.62 29.53
C SER A 202 2.93 3.07 29.44
N THR A 203 2.14 3.99 28.90
CA THR A 203 2.51 5.43 28.88
C THR A 203 2.56 6.01 30.30
N PRO A 204 3.42 7.02 30.57
CA PRO A 204 3.49 7.63 31.89
C PRO A 204 2.15 8.27 32.31
N ASN A 205 1.87 8.24 33.62
CA ASN A 205 0.63 8.82 34.18
C ASN A 205 0.69 10.35 34.35
N VAL A 206 1.85 10.98 34.16
CA VAL A 206 2.01 12.44 34.26
C VAL A 206 1.55 13.09 32.96
N MET A 207 0.59 14.00 33.02
CA MET A 207 -0.03 14.60 31.84
C MET A 207 0.76 15.81 31.31
N THR A 208 1.94 15.54 30.73
CA THR A 208 2.66 16.51 29.89
C THR A 208 2.04 16.55 28.48
N GLU A 209 2.31 17.59 27.70
CA GLU A 209 1.86 17.70 26.30
C GLU A 209 2.23 16.45 25.48
N GLU A 210 3.47 15.99 25.62
CA GLU A 210 3.98 14.77 24.96
C GLU A 210 3.20 13.53 25.37
N ASN A 211 3.00 13.30 26.67
CA ASN A 211 2.27 12.11 27.14
C ASN A 211 0.79 12.13 26.75
N ILE A 212 0.17 13.31 26.74
CA ILE A 212 -1.22 13.48 26.28
C ILE A 212 -1.31 13.13 24.79
N ARG A 213 -0.42 13.70 23.96
CA ARG A 213 -0.36 13.44 22.52
C ARG A 213 -0.15 11.95 22.23
N ASP A 214 0.83 11.32 22.86
CA ASP A 214 1.13 9.90 22.63
C ASP A 214 -0.07 9.00 22.97
N ARG A 215 -0.77 9.29 24.07
CA ARG A 215 -1.97 8.55 24.47
C ARG A 215 -3.15 8.77 23.53
N GLU A 216 -3.32 9.97 23.00
CA GLU A 216 -4.34 10.28 22.00
C GLU A 216 -4.03 9.57 20.68
N GLU A 217 -2.79 9.66 20.19
CA GLU A 217 -2.35 8.99 18.96
C GLU A 217 -2.50 7.46 19.05
N LEU A 218 -2.17 6.85 20.20
CA LEU A 218 -2.41 5.42 20.43
C LEU A 218 -3.92 5.08 20.43
N SER A 219 -4.77 5.99 20.88
CA SER A 219 -6.23 5.81 20.83
C SER A 219 -6.75 5.87 19.40
N GLU A 220 -6.24 6.79 18.58
CA GLU A 220 -6.55 6.89 17.16
C GLU A 220 -6.09 5.64 16.41
N GLN A 221 -4.88 5.14 16.69
CA GLN A 221 -4.38 3.88 16.12
C GLN A 221 -5.27 2.69 16.46
N ILE A 222 -5.76 2.58 17.70
CA ILE A 222 -6.73 1.53 18.08
C ILE A 222 -8.04 1.68 17.32
N ARG A 223 -8.53 2.91 17.12
CA ARG A 223 -9.77 3.15 16.37
C ARG A 223 -9.59 2.82 14.89
N ALA A 224 -8.47 3.18 14.29
CA ALA A 224 -8.13 2.85 12.91
C ALA A 224 -8.03 1.33 12.70
N LEU A 225 -7.43 0.58 13.63
CA LEU A 225 -7.41 -0.89 13.58
C LEU A 225 -8.83 -1.48 13.66
N LYS A 226 -9.72 -0.92 14.48
CA LYS A 226 -11.13 -1.36 14.50
C LYS A 226 -11.86 -1.06 13.18
N ALA A 227 -11.60 0.10 12.58
CA ALA A 227 -12.12 0.43 11.26
C ALA A 227 -11.56 -0.49 10.15
N LEU A 228 -10.30 -0.93 10.29
CA LEU A 228 -9.70 -1.90 9.38
C LEU A 228 -10.42 -3.26 9.43
N ILE A 229 -10.83 -3.75 10.61
CA ILE A 229 -11.68 -4.96 10.70
C ILE A 229 -12.97 -4.78 9.90
N GLU A 230 -13.61 -3.62 10.00
CA GLU A 230 -14.82 -3.33 9.24
C GLU A 230 -14.55 -3.25 7.74
N LEU A 231 -13.43 -2.67 7.31
CA LEU A 231 -13.00 -2.72 5.90
C LEU A 231 -12.83 -4.17 5.42
N GLY A 232 -12.27 -5.05 6.24
CA GLY A 232 -12.23 -6.49 5.97
C GLY A 232 -13.64 -7.06 5.75
N ARG A 233 -14.58 -6.76 6.66
CA ARG A 233 -15.98 -7.21 6.56
C ARG A 233 -16.71 -6.69 5.33
N ILE A 234 -16.47 -5.44 4.93
CA ILE A 234 -17.03 -4.84 3.69
C ILE A 234 -16.69 -5.71 2.48
N TYR A 235 -15.48 -6.28 2.45
CA TYR A 235 -15.01 -7.18 1.39
C TYR A 235 -15.25 -8.68 1.69
N GLY A 236 -15.94 -9.01 2.77
CA GLY A 236 -16.27 -10.40 3.13
C GLY A 236 -15.17 -11.18 3.86
N PHE A 237 -14.13 -10.50 4.37
CA PHE A 237 -13.02 -11.12 5.10
C PHE A 237 -13.11 -10.91 6.62
N ASP A 238 -12.71 -11.93 7.37
CA ASP A 238 -12.42 -11.81 8.79
C ASP A 238 -10.91 -11.67 9.01
N ILE A 239 -10.44 -10.42 9.00
CA ILE A 239 -9.03 -10.09 9.23
C ILE A 239 -8.69 -9.86 10.71
N SER A 240 -9.64 -10.10 11.63
CA SER A 240 -9.35 -10.07 13.07
C SER A 240 -8.32 -11.14 13.46
N ARG A 241 -8.29 -12.24 12.70
CA ARG A 241 -7.34 -13.36 12.81
C ARG A 241 -6.15 -13.23 11.83
N PRO A 242 -5.02 -13.90 12.12
CA PRO A 242 -3.91 -14.01 11.17
C PRO A 242 -4.34 -14.74 9.88
N ALA A 243 -3.59 -14.47 8.81
CA ALA A 243 -3.75 -15.11 7.51
C ALA A 243 -3.34 -16.60 7.58
N ALA A 244 -4.16 -17.47 6.99
CA ALA A 244 -3.98 -18.91 7.06
C ALA A 244 -3.25 -19.48 5.84
N ASN A 245 -3.18 -18.75 4.73
CA ASN A 245 -2.55 -19.16 3.48
C ASN A 245 -2.03 -17.94 2.70
N THR A 246 -1.43 -18.16 1.54
CA THR A 246 -0.76 -17.14 0.74
C THR A 246 -1.73 -16.11 0.17
N GLN A 247 -2.90 -16.55 -0.31
CA GLN A 247 -3.93 -15.65 -0.80
C GLN A 247 -4.40 -14.70 0.30
N GLU A 248 -4.65 -15.22 1.51
CA GLU A 248 -5.00 -14.40 2.66
C GLU A 248 -3.84 -13.50 3.11
N ALA A 249 -2.60 -13.97 3.09
CA ALA A 249 -1.45 -13.16 3.48
C ALA A 249 -1.32 -11.91 2.58
N ILE A 250 -1.45 -12.10 1.27
CA ILE A 250 -1.44 -11.02 0.28
C ILE A 250 -2.67 -10.12 0.48
N GLN A 251 -3.87 -10.70 0.63
CA GLN A 251 -5.10 -9.94 0.81
C GLN A 251 -5.09 -9.09 2.10
N TRP A 252 -4.50 -9.59 3.21
CA TRP A 252 -4.46 -8.91 4.50
C TRP A 252 -3.45 -7.76 4.46
N ILE A 253 -2.29 -7.98 3.82
CA ILE A 253 -1.33 -6.91 3.50
C ILE A 253 -2.02 -5.82 2.68
N TYR A 254 -2.73 -6.23 1.63
CA TYR A 254 -3.37 -5.28 0.73
C TYR A 254 -4.49 -4.49 1.41
N LEU A 255 -5.37 -5.11 2.21
CA LEU A 255 -6.41 -4.37 2.93
C LEU A 255 -5.83 -3.39 3.95
N ALA A 256 -4.72 -3.73 4.60
CA ALA A 256 -4.03 -2.83 5.50
C ALA A 256 -3.44 -1.62 4.76
N TYR A 257 -2.84 -1.85 3.59
CA TYR A 257 -2.37 -0.77 2.71
C TYR A 257 -3.53 0.05 2.13
N LEU A 258 -4.63 -0.60 1.75
CA LEU A 258 -5.83 0.03 1.25
C LEU A 258 -6.43 0.99 2.28
N ALA A 259 -6.51 0.60 3.55
CA ALA A 259 -6.94 1.49 4.63
C ALA A 259 -6.08 2.77 4.69
N ALA A 260 -4.75 2.65 4.55
CA ALA A 260 -3.86 3.80 4.52
C ALA A 260 -4.13 4.73 3.31
N THR A 261 -4.32 4.16 2.11
CA THR A 261 -4.63 4.93 0.89
C THR A 261 -6.07 5.45 0.82
N LYS A 262 -7.00 4.89 1.59
CA LYS A 262 -8.36 5.44 1.77
C LYS A 262 -8.35 6.63 2.71
N GLU A 263 -7.52 6.63 3.74
CA GLU A 263 -7.50 7.67 4.75
C GLU A 263 -6.55 8.83 4.41
N GLN A 264 -5.40 8.54 3.79
CA GLN A 264 -4.32 9.49 3.54
C GLN A 264 -4.02 9.61 2.04
N ASN A 265 -3.69 10.83 1.59
CA ASN A 265 -3.25 11.12 0.22
C ASN A 265 -1.79 11.61 0.18
N GLY A 266 -0.92 10.94 0.92
CA GLY A 266 0.50 11.24 0.99
C GLY A 266 1.13 11.37 -0.40
N ALA A 267 2.19 12.17 -0.56
CA ALA A 267 2.93 12.20 -1.82
C ALA A 267 3.45 10.80 -2.16
N ALA A 268 4.26 10.22 -1.27
CA ALA A 268 4.71 8.83 -1.35
C ALA A 268 3.97 7.95 -0.34
N MET A 269 3.24 6.95 -0.84
CA MET A 269 2.49 5.95 -0.07
C MET A 269 3.08 4.56 -0.36
N SER A 270 4.29 4.30 0.13
CA SER A 270 5.02 3.08 -0.23
C SER A 270 4.45 1.82 0.44
N MET A 271 4.59 0.68 -0.26
CA MET A 271 4.19 -0.65 0.23
C MET A 271 5.18 -1.20 1.27
N GLY A 272 6.47 -0.95 1.08
CA GLY A 272 7.53 -1.41 1.98
C GLY A 272 8.32 -2.59 1.41
N ARG A 273 8.53 -3.64 2.21
CA ARG A 273 9.35 -4.82 1.85
C ARG A 273 8.57 -6.10 2.14
N THR A 274 7.75 -6.52 1.18
CA THR A 274 6.75 -7.59 1.30
C THR A 274 7.15 -8.87 0.58
N THR A 275 7.97 -8.81 -0.47
CA THR A 275 8.37 -9.99 -1.28
C THR A 275 8.82 -11.21 -0.47
N THR A 276 9.86 -11.07 0.36
CA THR A 276 10.39 -12.18 1.19
C THR A 276 9.35 -12.68 2.21
N PHE A 277 8.49 -11.80 2.72
CA PHE A 277 7.45 -12.18 3.68
C PHE A 277 6.34 -13.01 3.03
N VAL A 278 5.86 -12.59 1.86
CA VAL A 278 4.82 -13.30 1.11
C VAL A 278 5.33 -14.69 0.69
N ASP A 279 6.61 -14.79 0.33
CA ASP A 279 7.22 -16.05 -0.10
C ASP A 279 7.17 -17.15 0.97
N ILE A 280 7.24 -16.78 2.25
CA ILE A 280 7.15 -17.73 3.37
C ILE A 280 5.81 -18.48 3.34
N TYR A 281 4.71 -17.78 3.06
CA TYR A 281 3.41 -18.40 2.90
C TYR A 281 3.34 -19.21 1.60
N ALA A 282 3.87 -18.65 0.51
CA ALA A 282 3.88 -19.30 -0.82
C ALA A 282 4.59 -20.64 -0.80
N GLU A 283 5.82 -20.70 -0.29
CA GLU A 283 6.62 -21.93 -0.23
C GLU A 283 5.95 -22.99 0.67
N ARG A 284 5.34 -22.57 1.78
CA ARG A 284 4.59 -23.49 2.64
C ARG A 284 3.38 -24.09 1.92
N ASP A 285 2.61 -23.26 1.22
CA ASP A 285 1.39 -23.71 0.55
C ASP A 285 1.72 -24.55 -0.70
N LEU A 286 2.81 -24.23 -1.41
CA LEU A 286 3.37 -25.06 -2.49
C LEU A 286 3.82 -26.43 -1.95
N ALA A 287 4.55 -26.47 -0.84
CA ALA A 287 4.99 -27.72 -0.23
C ALA A 287 3.82 -28.60 0.26
N ARG A 288 2.68 -27.98 0.61
CA ARG A 288 1.44 -28.68 0.98
C ARG A 288 0.57 -29.05 -0.20
N GLY A 289 0.89 -28.61 -1.42
CA GLY A 289 0.01 -28.74 -2.58
C GLY A 289 -1.32 -28.00 -2.43
N THR A 290 -1.36 -26.96 -1.59
CA THR A 290 -2.57 -26.11 -1.38
C THR A 290 -2.82 -25.21 -2.59
N PHE A 291 -1.75 -24.69 -3.18
CA PHE A 291 -1.79 -23.90 -4.41
C PHE A 291 -0.71 -24.38 -5.38
N THR A 292 -0.94 -24.13 -6.67
CA THR A 292 0.07 -24.30 -7.73
C THR A 292 0.87 -23.02 -7.93
N GLU A 293 2.01 -23.11 -8.62
CA GLU A 293 2.80 -21.92 -9.01
C GLU A 293 1.96 -20.92 -9.83
N GLU A 294 1.09 -21.40 -10.72
CA GLU A 294 0.16 -20.58 -11.51
C GLU A 294 -0.81 -19.80 -10.62
N GLN A 295 -1.38 -20.44 -9.60
CA GLN A 295 -2.27 -19.77 -8.65
C GLN A 295 -1.54 -18.73 -7.81
N ILE A 296 -0.31 -19.04 -7.35
CA ILE A 296 0.51 -18.07 -6.61
C ILE A 296 0.85 -16.87 -7.49
N GLN A 297 1.27 -17.09 -8.75
CA GLN A 297 1.56 -16.00 -9.67
C GLN A 297 0.31 -15.16 -9.96
N GLU A 298 -0.87 -15.77 -10.09
CA GLU A 298 -2.12 -15.03 -10.27
C GLU A 298 -2.47 -14.15 -9.06
N PHE A 299 -2.24 -14.63 -7.83
CA PHE A 299 -2.42 -13.81 -6.63
C PHE A 299 -1.46 -12.62 -6.61
N VAL A 300 -0.20 -12.83 -7.03
CA VAL A 300 0.79 -11.76 -7.18
C VAL A 300 0.35 -10.77 -8.26
N ASP A 301 -0.06 -11.24 -9.44
CA ASP A 301 -0.49 -10.39 -10.53
C ASP A 301 -1.69 -9.53 -10.12
N HIS A 302 -2.70 -10.11 -9.47
CA HIS A 302 -3.87 -9.36 -9.00
C HIS A 302 -3.52 -8.38 -7.87
N PHE A 303 -2.58 -8.72 -6.99
CA PHE A 303 -2.08 -7.78 -5.99
C PHE A 303 -1.38 -6.58 -6.63
N ILE A 304 -0.43 -6.82 -7.53
CA ILE A 304 0.29 -5.76 -8.24
C ILE A 304 -0.66 -4.94 -9.13
N MET A 305 -1.66 -5.58 -9.75
CA MET A 305 -2.73 -4.90 -10.49
C MET A 305 -3.44 -3.88 -9.62
N LYS A 306 -3.76 -4.21 -8.36
CA LYS A 306 -4.36 -3.25 -7.43
C LYS A 306 -3.43 -2.10 -7.08
N LEU A 307 -2.14 -2.36 -6.92
CA LEU A 307 -1.15 -1.30 -6.67
C LEU A 307 -1.05 -0.32 -7.84
N ARG A 308 -1.18 -0.83 -9.08
CA ARG A 308 -1.25 -0.03 -10.32
C ARG A 308 -2.48 0.88 -10.42
N MET A 309 -3.52 0.59 -9.64
CA MET A 309 -4.80 1.31 -9.65
C MET A 309 -4.93 2.36 -8.55
N ILE A 310 -3.94 2.53 -7.68
CA ILE A 310 -3.96 3.58 -6.66
C ILE A 310 -3.90 4.94 -7.35
N LYS A 311 -4.83 5.83 -6.99
CA LYS A 311 -4.95 7.19 -7.53
C LYS A 311 -5.35 8.17 -6.43
N PHE A 312 -4.84 9.40 -6.54
CA PHE A 312 -5.25 10.53 -5.69
C PHE A 312 -5.64 11.73 -6.54
N ALA A 313 -6.65 12.48 -6.10
CA ALA A 313 -6.95 13.80 -6.66
C ALA A 313 -5.78 14.75 -6.39
N ARG A 314 -5.23 15.38 -7.45
CA ARG A 314 -4.08 16.30 -7.38
C ARG A 314 -4.37 17.54 -8.20
N THR A 315 -3.85 18.69 -7.76
CA THR A 315 -3.91 19.93 -8.55
C THR A 315 -2.79 19.98 -9.60
N PRO A 316 -2.90 20.79 -10.67
CA PRO A 316 -1.86 21.11 -11.63
C PRO A 316 -0.55 21.52 -10.99
N GLU A 317 -0.56 22.33 -9.93
CA GLU A 317 0.69 22.74 -9.27
C GLU A 317 1.41 21.52 -8.68
N TYR A 318 0.67 20.54 -8.16
CA TYR A 318 1.25 19.26 -7.74
C TYR A 318 1.77 18.47 -8.94
N GLN A 319 1.03 18.41 -10.05
CA GLN A 319 1.43 17.68 -11.25
C GLN A 319 2.65 18.30 -11.95
N GLU A 320 2.84 19.62 -11.86
CA GLU A 320 4.04 20.33 -12.32
C GLU A 320 5.27 19.99 -11.48
N LEU A 321 5.10 19.84 -10.16
CA LEU A 321 6.17 19.42 -9.25
C LEU A 321 6.48 17.92 -9.35
N PHE A 322 5.45 17.12 -9.57
CA PHE A 322 5.48 15.65 -9.55
C PHE A 322 4.76 15.11 -10.79
N SER A 323 5.47 15.13 -11.92
CA SER A 323 4.90 14.75 -13.22
C SER A 323 4.64 13.24 -13.33
N GLY A 324 3.64 12.88 -14.14
CA GLY A 324 3.30 11.48 -14.43
C GLY A 324 2.30 10.83 -13.47
N ASP A 325 1.60 11.63 -12.64
CA ASP A 325 0.64 11.14 -11.63
C ASP A 325 1.26 10.07 -10.70
N PRO A 326 2.45 10.31 -10.11
CA PRO A 326 3.14 9.33 -9.29
C PRO A 326 2.46 9.16 -7.93
N GLN A 327 2.44 7.92 -7.45
CA GLN A 327 1.93 7.56 -6.12
C GLN A 327 3.07 7.07 -5.20
N TRP A 328 4.20 6.68 -5.81
CA TRP A 328 5.34 6.01 -5.20
C TRP A 328 4.90 4.87 -4.30
N VAL A 329 4.15 3.93 -4.88
CA VAL A 329 3.83 2.64 -4.25
C VAL A 329 5.09 1.77 -4.30
N THR A 330 6.11 2.18 -3.55
CA THR A 330 7.44 1.57 -3.60
C THR A 330 7.44 0.24 -2.87
N GLU A 331 7.95 -0.80 -3.54
CA GLU A 331 8.22 -2.12 -2.98
C GLU A 331 9.72 -2.42 -3.10
N SER A 332 10.35 -2.73 -1.97
CA SER A 332 11.75 -3.13 -1.88
C SER A 332 11.90 -4.65 -2.03
N ILE A 333 12.77 -5.07 -2.95
CA ILE A 333 12.90 -6.45 -3.42
C ILE A 333 14.32 -6.95 -3.18
N GLY A 334 14.45 -8.18 -2.69
CA GLY A 334 15.76 -8.84 -2.57
C GLY A 334 16.60 -8.25 -1.43
N GLY A 335 17.87 -7.95 -1.70
CA GLY A 335 18.88 -7.54 -0.71
C GLY A 335 19.52 -8.71 0.02
N MET A 336 20.37 -8.39 1.00
CA MET A 336 21.11 -9.33 1.84
C MET A 336 20.66 -9.23 3.30
N GLY A 337 20.68 -10.36 3.99
CA GLY A 337 20.53 -10.43 5.44
C GLY A 337 21.82 -10.03 6.14
N VAL A 338 21.70 -9.54 7.37
CA VAL A 338 22.85 -9.25 8.25
C VAL A 338 23.63 -10.52 8.61
N ASP A 339 23.04 -11.69 8.41
CA ASP A 339 23.66 -13.01 8.57
C ASP A 339 24.40 -13.51 7.31
N GLY A 340 24.43 -12.68 6.25
CA GLY A 340 25.10 -12.96 4.98
C GLY A 340 24.28 -13.76 3.97
N ARG A 341 23.11 -14.29 4.35
CA ARG A 341 22.22 -14.97 3.39
C ARG A 341 21.53 -13.95 2.50
N THR A 342 21.27 -14.28 1.24
CA THR A 342 20.41 -13.44 0.38
C THR A 342 18.99 -13.40 0.95
N LEU A 343 18.29 -12.27 0.78
CA LEU A 343 16.85 -12.13 1.03
C LEU A 343 16.04 -12.23 -0.28
N VAL A 344 16.70 -12.53 -1.39
CA VAL A 344 16.05 -12.93 -2.64
C VAL A 344 15.32 -14.25 -2.44
N THR A 345 14.06 -14.27 -2.88
CA THR A 345 13.16 -15.42 -2.85
C THR A 345 12.50 -15.61 -4.21
N LYS A 346 11.75 -16.70 -4.41
CA LYS A 346 10.99 -16.88 -5.66
C LYS A 346 10.01 -15.74 -5.90
N THR A 347 9.35 -15.25 -4.86
CA THR A 347 8.43 -14.10 -4.96
C THR A 347 9.11 -12.82 -5.45
N ALA A 348 10.42 -12.64 -5.24
CA ALA A 348 11.16 -11.53 -5.86
C ALA A 348 11.11 -11.60 -7.40
N TYR A 349 11.25 -12.80 -7.98
CA TYR A 349 11.08 -13.01 -9.41
C TYR A 349 9.62 -12.84 -9.82
N ARG A 350 8.66 -13.41 -9.06
CA ARG A 350 7.21 -13.28 -9.36
C ARG A 350 6.75 -11.82 -9.47
N TYR A 351 7.22 -10.96 -8.55
CA TYR A 351 6.88 -9.53 -8.54
C TYR A 351 7.44 -8.81 -9.77
N LEU A 352 8.70 -9.06 -10.10
CA LEU A 352 9.33 -8.48 -11.29
C LEU A 352 8.71 -9.03 -12.59
N HIS A 353 8.27 -10.29 -12.60
CA HIS A 353 7.61 -10.93 -13.75
C HIS A 353 6.24 -10.33 -14.06
N THR A 354 5.62 -9.60 -13.13
CA THR A 354 4.39 -8.83 -13.41
C THR A 354 4.60 -7.77 -14.51
N LEU A 355 5.83 -7.32 -14.74
CA LEU A 355 6.18 -6.42 -15.84
C LEU A 355 6.16 -7.12 -17.21
N GLU A 356 6.20 -8.45 -17.23
CA GLU A 356 5.99 -9.28 -18.41
C GLU A 356 4.52 -9.69 -18.52
N ASN A 357 3.95 -10.28 -17.46
CA ASN A 357 2.57 -10.79 -17.42
C ASN A 357 1.51 -9.73 -17.70
N MET A 358 1.68 -8.53 -17.14
CA MET A 358 0.74 -7.41 -17.29
C MET A 358 1.40 -6.23 -18.02
N GLY A 359 2.55 -6.46 -18.65
CA GLY A 359 3.32 -5.41 -19.30
C GLY A 359 3.90 -4.37 -18.35
N THR A 360 4.68 -3.48 -18.97
CA THR A 360 5.40 -2.38 -18.34
C THR A 360 4.46 -1.40 -17.61
N SER A 361 4.83 -1.03 -16.38
CA SER A 361 4.10 -0.03 -15.59
C SER A 361 5.06 0.75 -14.68
N PRO A 362 4.85 2.06 -14.48
CA PRO A 362 5.64 2.87 -13.55
C PRO A 362 5.32 2.58 -12.07
N GLU A 363 4.11 2.09 -11.79
CA GLU A 363 3.68 1.67 -10.45
C GLU A 363 3.41 0.15 -10.44
N PRO A 364 3.51 -0.53 -9.30
CA PRO A 364 4.26 -0.08 -8.13
C PRO A 364 5.73 0.19 -8.50
N ASN A 365 6.37 1.12 -7.80
CA ASN A 365 7.78 1.42 -8.00
C ASN A 365 8.66 0.28 -7.44
N LEU A 366 8.98 -0.70 -8.30
CA LEU A 366 9.73 -1.90 -7.94
C LEU A 366 11.23 -1.60 -7.77
N THR A 367 11.72 -1.78 -6.55
CA THR A 367 13.07 -1.36 -6.11
C THR A 367 13.91 -2.53 -5.71
N VAL A 368 14.91 -2.87 -6.52
CA VAL A 368 15.87 -3.92 -6.17
C VAL A 368 16.90 -3.35 -5.20
N LEU A 369 16.94 -3.91 -3.99
CA LEU A 369 18.02 -3.68 -3.03
C LEU A 369 19.25 -4.43 -3.53
N TRP A 370 20.13 -3.71 -4.20
CA TRP A 370 21.26 -4.25 -4.94
C TRP A 370 22.47 -4.43 -4.05
N SER A 371 23.00 -5.65 -4.01
CA SER A 371 24.27 -5.98 -3.36
C SER A 371 25.20 -6.68 -4.34
N THR A 372 26.51 -6.46 -4.17
CA THR A 372 27.55 -7.22 -4.86
C THR A 372 27.52 -8.72 -4.51
N HIS A 373 26.85 -9.12 -3.43
CA HIS A 373 26.68 -10.51 -3.01
C HIS A 373 25.36 -11.17 -3.44
N LEU A 374 24.47 -10.45 -4.16
CA LEU A 374 23.23 -11.07 -4.66
C LEU A 374 23.52 -12.29 -5.57
N PRO A 375 22.62 -13.29 -5.60
CA PRO A 375 22.70 -14.41 -6.52
C PRO A 375 22.85 -13.94 -7.97
N ARG A 376 23.78 -14.56 -8.71
CA ARG A 376 24.09 -14.16 -10.09
C ARG A 376 22.86 -14.23 -11.00
N ALA A 377 22.08 -15.30 -10.90
CA ALA A 377 20.87 -15.49 -11.69
C ALA A 377 19.87 -14.34 -11.47
N PHE A 378 19.72 -13.86 -10.23
CA PHE A 378 18.81 -12.75 -9.92
C PHE A 378 19.32 -11.43 -10.50
N LYS A 379 20.63 -11.17 -10.43
CA LYS A 379 21.25 -10.00 -11.07
C LYS A 379 21.01 -9.98 -12.58
N GLU A 380 21.23 -11.12 -13.24
CA GLU A 380 21.01 -11.27 -14.68
C GLU A 380 19.53 -11.10 -15.05
N PHE A 381 18.62 -11.65 -14.24
CA PHE A 381 17.18 -11.45 -14.40
C PHE A 381 16.79 -9.98 -14.27
N CYS A 382 17.21 -9.29 -13.20
CA CYS A 382 16.96 -7.85 -13.04
C CYS A 382 17.49 -7.03 -14.23
N ALA A 383 18.70 -7.33 -14.70
CA ALA A 383 19.29 -6.65 -15.86
C ALA A 383 18.44 -6.85 -17.12
N ARG A 384 17.99 -8.08 -17.42
CA ARG A 384 17.10 -8.35 -18.55
C ARG A 384 15.76 -7.65 -18.41
N THR A 385 15.14 -7.69 -17.23
CA THR A 385 13.88 -6.98 -16.94
C THR A 385 14.05 -5.47 -17.15
N SER A 386 15.18 -4.89 -16.73
CA SER A 386 15.50 -3.47 -16.97
C SER A 386 15.59 -3.16 -18.47
N ILE A 387 16.30 -3.99 -19.23
CA ILE A 387 16.46 -3.83 -20.69
C ILE A 387 15.09 -3.89 -21.38
N ALA A 388 14.23 -4.82 -20.97
CA ALA A 388 12.92 -5.02 -21.59
C ALA A 388 11.90 -3.92 -21.23
N THR A 389 11.95 -3.37 -20.01
CA THR A 389 10.83 -2.60 -19.45
C THR A 389 11.18 -1.21 -18.97
N SER A 390 12.45 -0.94 -18.67
CA SER A 390 12.93 0.31 -18.06
C SER A 390 12.14 0.74 -16.80
N SER A 391 11.58 -0.23 -16.06
CA SER A 391 10.60 0.03 -14.98
C SER A 391 11.01 -0.53 -13.62
N ILE A 392 12.31 -0.76 -13.41
CA ILE A 392 12.84 -1.16 -12.11
C ILE A 392 13.93 -0.19 -11.68
N GLN A 393 13.94 0.14 -10.39
CA GLN A 393 14.97 0.98 -9.79
C GLN A 393 15.90 0.12 -8.91
N TYR A 394 17.11 0.64 -8.68
CA TYR A 394 18.13 -0.03 -7.88
C TYR A 394 18.61 0.91 -6.78
N GLU A 395 18.68 0.41 -5.56
CA GLU A 395 19.29 1.11 -4.43
C GLU A 395 20.37 0.23 -3.82
N ASN A 396 21.47 0.84 -3.33
CA ASN A 396 22.63 0.09 -2.87
C ASN A 396 22.40 -0.45 -1.45
N ASP A 397 22.30 -1.77 -1.32
CA ASP A 397 22.09 -2.50 -0.06
C ASP A 397 23.42 -2.78 0.68
N ASP A 398 24.57 -2.58 0.03
CA ASP A 398 25.89 -2.72 0.66
C ASP A 398 26.28 -1.47 1.51
N LEU A 399 25.48 -0.39 1.50
CA LEU A 399 25.74 0.89 2.17
C LEU A 399 25.11 1.03 3.56
#